data_AF-A0A377GCD9-F1
#
_entry.id   AF-A0A377GCD9-F1
#
_cell.length_a   1.000
_cell.length_b   1.000
_cell.length_c   1.000
_cell.angle_alpha   90.00
_cell.angle_beta   90.00
_cell.angle_gamma   90.00
#
_symmetry.space_group_name_H-M   'P 1'
#
loop_
_entity.id
_entity.type
_entity.pdbx_description
1 polymer ?
#
loop_
_entity_poly.entity_id
_entity_poly.type
_entity_poly.pdbx_seq_one_letter_code
_entity_poly.pdbx_strand_id
1 'polypeptide(L)'
;MPVSEECIKLLQNLVDNYEESGKEDKEYSLIYPLLKELMFLVVKHKNEHKDERIIGFLSSSALMLGENQFFAQECRLFLTGYQEKTHSLDSMLDRQLNIQPELDVTWGKQFESEKNSSSCYSPFFLELQAAIAKRAQRITANEKRIGITPSP
;
A
#
# COMPACT_ATOMS: atom_id res chain seq x y z
N MET A 1 2.57 0.17 -21.12
CA MET A 1 2.17 1.47 -21.64
C MET A 1 3.12 2.51 -21.07
N PRO A 2 3.41 3.62 -21.79
CA PRO A 2 4.19 4.73 -21.24
C PRO A 2 3.47 5.31 -20.02
N VAL A 3 4.17 6.15 -19.25
CA VAL A 3 3.57 6.81 -18.08
C VAL A 3 2.35 7.64 -18.51
N SER A 4 1.21 7.44 -17.85
CA SER A 4 -0.02 8.18 -18.14
C SER A 4 0.09 9.65 -17.73
N GLU A 5 -0.69 10.51 -18.37
CA GLU A 5 -0.77 11.92 -17.98
C GLU A 5 -1.34 12.08 -16.57
N GLU A 6 -2.25 11.19 -16.18
CA GLU A 6 -2.81 11.10 -14.84
C GLU A 6 -1.73 10.82 -13.80
N CYS A 7 -0.87 9.83 -14.04
CA CYS A 7 0.26 9.52 -13.15
C CYS A 7 1.21 10.70 -13.00
N ILE A 8 1.53 11.40 -14.11
CA ILE A 8 2.41 12.58 -14.07
C ILE A 8 1.78 13.72 -13.26
N LYS A 9 0.48 14.02 -13.48
CA LYS A 9 -0.24 15.06 -12.73
C LYS A 9 -0.29 14.74 -11.23
N LEU A 10 -0.54 13.49 -10.87
CA LEU A 10 -0.57 13.07 -9.47
C LEU A 10 0.83 13.12 -8.85
N LEU A 11 1.87 12.76 -9.60
CA LEU A 11 3.25 12.85 -9.12
C LEU A 11 3.66 14.30 -8.87
N GLN A 12 3.28 15.22 -9.77
CA GLN A 12 3.47 16.65 -9.58
C GLN A 12 2.79 17.13 -8.29
N ASN A 13 1.51 16.79 -8.10
CA ASN A 13 0.77 17.17 -6.89
C ASN A 13 1.45 16.62 -5.62
N LEU A 14 1.97 15.40 -5.65
CA LEU A 14 2.70 14.82 -4.52
C LEU A 14 3.94 15.66 -4.19
N VAL A 15 4.72 16.07 -5.19
CA VAL A 15 5.92 16.89 -4.98
C VAL A 15 5.55 18.26 -4.42
N ASP A 16 4.53 18.91 -4.99
CA ASP A 16 4.10 20.25 -4.60
C ASP A 16 3.51 20.26 -3.18
N ASN A 17 2.64 19.30 -2.85
CA ASN A 17 2.08 19.19 -1.50
C ASN A 17 3.18 18.88 -0.47
N TYR A 18 4.11 17.97 -0.82
CA TYR A 18 5.18 17.59 0.08
C TYR A 18 6.19 18.73 0.33
N GLU A 19 6.35 19.67 -0.60
CA GLU A 19 7.14 20.89 -0.36
C GLU A 19 6.61 21.68 0.84
N GLU A 20 5.29 21.74 0.98
CA GLU A 20 4.64 22.51 2.04
C GLU A 20 4.52 21.70 3.33
N SER A 21 3.97 20.49 3.24
CA SER A 21 3.64 19.65 4.39
C SER A 21 4.84 18.86 4.95
N GLY A 22 5.80 18.52 4.08
CA GLY A 22 6.91 17.64 4.42
C GLY A 22 7.97 18.24 5.32
N LYS A 23 7.96 19.55 5.59
CA LYS A 23 9.01 20.24 6.38
C LYS A 23 9.17 19.70 7.80
N GLU A 24 8.13 19.05 8.32
CA GLU A 24 8.10 18.43 9.65
C GLU A 24 8.65 16.99 9.65
N ASP A 25 8.81 16.36 8.48
CA ASP A 25 9.42 15.04 8.38
C ASP A 25 10.92 15.10 8.69
N LYS A 26 11.39 14.10 9.44
CA LYS A 26 12.78 13.96 9.88
C LYS A 26 13.79 13.99 8.73
N GLU A 27 13.42 13.40 7.60
CA GLU A 27 14.30 13.25 6.44
C GLU A 27 13.89 14.15 5.26
N TYR A 28 13.11 15.20 5.52
CA TYR A 28 12.63 16.13 4.49
C TYR A 28 13.73 16.62 3.53
N SER A 29 14.88 17.01 4.09
CA SER A 29 16.03 17.53 3.32
C SER A 29 16.64 16.51 2.35
N LEU A 30 16.39 15.21 2.57
CA LEU A 30 16.81 14.12 1.69
C LEU A 30 15.68 13.71 0.74
N ILE A 31 14.46 13.56 1.27
CA ILE A 31 13.30 13.06 0.52
C ILE A 31 12.86 14.06 -0.56
N TYR A 32 12.74 15.34 -0.22
CA TYR A 32 12.17 16.33 -1.13
C TYR A 32 13.02 16.54 -2.40
N PRO A 33 14.36 16.68 -2.34
CA PRO A 33 15.18 16.73 -3.54
C PRO A 33 15.08 15.47 -4.42
N LEU A 34 15.04 14.28 -3.81
CA LEU A 34 14.90 13.01 -4.53
C LEU A 34 13.54 12.90 -5.23
N LEU A 35 12.48 13.42 -4.62
CA LEU A 35 11.16 13.48 -5.22
C LEU A 35 11.13 14.39 -6.46
N LYS A 36 11.80 15.55 -6.42
CA LYS A 36 11.95 16.41 -7.61
C LYS A 36 12.73 15.73 -8.71
N GLU A 37 13.81 15.05 -8.35
CA GLU A 37 14.64 14.31 -9.31
C GLU A 37 13.82 13.18 -9.96
N LEU A 38 13.09 12.41 -9.17
CA LEU A 38 12.16 11.39 -9.66
C LEU A 38 11.16 11.98 -10.65
N MET A 39 10.49 13.07 -10.30
CA MET A 39 9.52 13.75 -11.17
C MET A 39 10.15 14.20 -12.48
N PHE A 40 11.34 14.81 -12.42
CA PHE A 40 12.09 15.22 -13.60
C PHE A 40 12.43 14.03 -14.51
N LEU A 41 12.94 12.93 -13.94
CA LEU A 41 13.28 11.72 -14.68
C LEU A 41 12.05 11.09 -15.33
N VAL A 42 10.94 10.99 -14.59
CA VAL A 42 9.67 10.45 -15.08
C VAL A 42 9.15 11.28 -16.27
N VAL A 43 9.17 12.60 -16.17
CA VAL A 43 8.70 13.48 -17.27
C VAL A 43 9.62 13.37 -18.49
N LYS A 44 10.94 13.39 -18.28
CA LYS A 44 11.94 13.33 -19.35
C LYS A 44 11.92 11.99 -20.09
N HIS A 45 11.76 10.89 -19.36
CA HIS A 45 11.82 9.52 -19.87
C HIS A 45 10.44 8.82 -19.81
N LYS A 46 9.34 9.56 -20.00
CA LYS A 46 7.97 9.03 -19.85
C LYS A 46 7.66 7.80 -20.72
N ASN A 47 8.36 7.66 -21.85
CA ASN A 47 8.20 6.52 -22.76
C ASN A 47 8.98 5.27 -22.33
N GLU A 48 9.95 5.42 -21.42
CA GLU A 48 10.81 4.35 -20.91
C GLU A 48 10.33 3.81 -19.55
N HIS A 49 9.35 4.49 -18.94
CA HIS A 49 8.76 4.15 -17.66
C HIS A 49 7.29 3.72 -17.82
N LYS A 50 6.77 3.10 -16.77
CA LYS A 50 5.37 2.69 -16.66
C LYS A 50 4.83 3.10 -15.29
N ASP A 51 3.54 3.37 -15.23
CA ASP A 51 2.85 3.79 -14.00
C ASP A 51 3.07 2.79 -12.86
N GLU A 52 3.05 1.48 -13.14
CA GLU A 52 3.18 0.43 -12.11
C GLU A 52 4.55 0.49 -11.41
N ARG A 53 5.60 0.95 -12.12
CA ARG A 53 6.93 1.09 -11.53
C ARG A 53 6.99 2.26 -10.57
N ILE A 54 6.34 3.37 -10.91
CA ILE A 54 6.26 4.57 -10.07
C ILE A 54 5.43 4.25 -8.83
N ILE A 55 4.27 3.61 -9.02
CA ILE A 55 3.39 3.12 -7.96
C ILE A 55 4.14 2.17 -7.02
N GLY A 56 4.84 1.17 -7.56
CA GLY A 56 5.60 0.21 -6.76
C GLY A 56 6.72 0.87 -5.96
N PHE A 57 7.42 1.84 -6.56
CA PHE A 57 8.46 2.61 -5.88
C PHE A 57 7.89 3.44 -4.72
N LEU A 58 6.85 4.23 -4.96
CA LEU A 58 6.24 5.08 -3.92
C LEU A 58 5.60 4.25 -2.80
N SER A 59 4.91 3.16 -3.14
CA SER A 59 4.30 2.24 -2.16
C SER A 59 5.36 1.62 -1.25
N SER A 60 6.47 1.15 -1.83
CA SER A 60 7.57 0.55 -1.06
C SER A 60 8.28 1.59 -0.20
N SER A 61 8.48 2.79 -0.74
CA SER A 61 9.14 3.89 -0.02
C SER A 61 8.32 4.38 1.16
N ALA A 62 7.00 4.52 1.00
CA ALA A 62 6.09 4.90 2.08
C ALA A 62 6.10 3.88 3.24
N LEU A 63 6.25 2.59 2.93
CA LEU A 63 6.37 1.53 3.94
C LEU A 63 7.71 1.60 4.68
N MET A 64 8.81 1.77 3.96
CA MET A 64 10.16 1.80 4.53
C MET A 64 10.44 3.08 5.33
N LEU A 65 9.87 4.20 4.89
CA LEU A 65 10.04 5.52 5.49
C LEU A 65 8.86 5.91 6.38
N GLY A 66 8.18 4.94 7.00
CA GLY A 66 6.96 5.17 7.79
C GLY A 66 7.10 6.12 8.99
N GLU A 67 8.32 6.45 9.41
CA GLU A 67 8.60 7.50 10.40
C GLU A 67 8.31 8.91 9.85
N ASN A 68 8.35 9.10 8.52
CA ASN A 68 8.07 10.33 7.81
C ASN A 68 6.57 10.35 7.44
N GLN A 69 5.75 10.79 8.39
CA GLN A 69 4.29 10.68 8.30
C GLN A 69 3.71 11.48 7.14
N PHE A 70 4.28 12.64 6.82
CA PHE A 70 3.79 13.48 5.73
C PHE A 70 4.13 12.87 4.37
N PHE A 71 5.35 12.35 4.20
CA PHE A 71 5.72 11.63 2.99
C PHE A 71 4.83 10.42 2.75
N ALA A 72 4.62 9.60 3.79
CA ALA A 72 3.74 8.45 3.71
C ALA A 72 2.29 8.85 3.39
N GLN A 73 1.83 9.97 3.93
CA GLN A 73 0.49 10.51 3.65
C GLN A 73 0.35 10.97 2.19
N GLU A 74 1.30 11.73 1.65
CA GLU A 74 1.26 12.16 0.25
C GLU A 74 1.37 10.97 -0.72
N CYS A 75 2.17 9.96 -0.38
CA CYS A 75 2.20 8.70 -1.13
C CYS A 75 0.85 7.98 -1.12
N ARG A 76 0.14 7.95 0.02
CA ARG A 76 -1.23 7.41 0.08
C ARG A 76 -2.19 8.20 -0.81
N LEU A 77 -2.15 9.53 -0.74
CA LEU A 77 -2.99 10.40 -1.56
C LEU A 77 -2.75 10.19 -3.06
N PHE A 78 -1.49 10.04 -3.46
CA PHE A 78 -1.11 9.69 -4.83
C PHE A 78 -1.74 8.37 -5.27
N LEU A 79 -1.60 7.31 -4.45
CA LEU A 79 -2.09 5.97 -4.77
C LEU A 79 -3.62 5.95 -4.89
N THR A 80 -4.33 6.53 -3.92
CA THR A 80 -5.79 6.62 -3.95
C THR A 80 -6.24 7.44 -5.15
N GLY A 81 -5.61 8.58 -5.43
CA GLY A 81 -5.95 9.42 -6.59
C GLY A 81 -5.71 8.72 -7.93
N TYR A 82 -4.67 7.90 -8.03
CA TYR A 82 -4.38 7.11 -9.23
C TYR A 82 -5.43 6.01 -9.44
N GLN A 83 -5.80 5.30 -8.36
CA GLN A 83 -6.85 4.29 -8.39
C GLN A 83 -8.20 4.88 -8.80
N GLU A 84 -8.58 6.03 -8.23
CA GLU A 84 -9.83 6.71 -8.57
C GLU A 84 -9.89 7.15 -10.03
N LYS A 85 -8.77 7.63 -10.61
CA LYS A 85 -8.75 8.15 -11.98
C LYS A 85 -8.65 7.08 -13.05
N THR A 86 -7.89 6.02 -12.80
CA THR A 86 -7.60 5.04 -13.86
C THR A 86 -8.65 3.95 -13.95
N HIS A 87 -9.55 3.81 -12.97
CA HIS A 87 -10.56 2.74 -12.89
C HIS A 87 -9.98 1.35 -13.23
N SER A 88 -8.66 1.16 -13.07
CA SER A 88 -7.93 0.12 -13.82
C SER A 88 -8.04 -1.25 -13.19
N LEU A 89 -8.65 -1.31 -12.00
CA LEU A 89 -9.15 -2.52 -11.38
C LEU A 89 -10.48 -2.12 -10.75
N ASP A 90 -11.48 -3.00 -10.79
CA ASP A 90 -12.51 -3.06 -9.76
C ASP A 90 -11.80 -2.94 -8.42
N SER A 91 -11.72 -1.72 -7.87
CA SER A 91 -10.79 -1.44 -6.78
C SER A 91 -11.21 -2.32 -5.63
N MET A 92 -10.36 -3.27 -5.27
CA MET A 92 -10.68 -4.16 -4.17
C MET A 92 -10.85 -3.40 -2.87
N LEU A 93 -10.39 -2.15 -2.84
CA LEU A 93 -10.36 -1.31 -1.68
C LEU A 93 -11.22 -0.04 -1.86
N ASP A 94 -11.84 0.41 -0.78
CA ASP A 94 -12.52 1.70 -0.68
C ASP A 94 -11.53 2.86 -0.48
N ARG A 95 -12.04 4.09 -0.36
CA ARG A 95 -11.23 5.30 -0.14
C ARG A 95 -10.41 5.29 1.17
N GLN A 96 -10.75 4.39 2.10
CA GLN A 96 -10.08 4.19 3.36
C GLN A 96 -9.17 2.95 3.34
N LEU A 97 -8.95 2.34 2.16
CA LEU A 97 -8.19 1.12 1.96
C LEU A 97 -8.80 -0.14 2.62
N ASN A 98 -10.11 -0.14 2.92
CA ASN A 98 -10.82 -1.35 3.34
C ASN A 98 -11.30 -2.14 2.13
N ILE A 99 -11.40 -3.46 2.25
CA ILE A 99 -11.95 -4.29 1.17
C ILE A 99 -13.40 -3.88 0.89
N GLN A 100 -13.75 -3.59 -0.37
CA GLN A 100 -15.11 -3.18 -0.72
C GLN A 100 -16.11 -4.29 -0.37
N PRO A 101 -17.23 -3.97 0.30
CA PRO A 101 -18.21 -4.97 0.76
C PRO A 101 -18.82 -5.77 -0.39
N GLU A 102 -18.96 -5.19 -1.60
CA GLU A 102 -19.51 -5.89 -2.76
C GLU A 102 -18.63 -7.07 -3.21
N LEU A 103 -17.32 -7.00 -2.96
CA LEU A 103 -16.36 -8.06 -3.29
C LEU A 103 -16.34 -9.17 -2.24
N ASP A 104 -16.55 -8.85 -0.96
CA ASP A 104 -16.60 -9.82 0.14
C ASP A 104 -17.78 -10.80 -0.03
N VAL A 105 -18.92 -10.32 -0.57
CA VAL A 105 -20.13 -11.15 -0.73
C VAL A 105 -20.20 -11.88 -2.07
N THR A 106 -19.62 -11.34 -3.15
CA THR A 106 -19.74 -11.92 -4.50
C THR A 106 -18.58 -12.81 -4.92
N TRP A 107 -17.35 -12.57 -4.41
CA TRP A 107 -16.19 -13.42 -4.72
C TRP A 107 -16.25 -14.78 -4.02
N GLY A 108 -16.95 -14.89 -2.88
CA GLY A 108 -17.21 -16.17 -2.21
C GLY A 108 -18.38 -16.97 -2.81
N LYS A 109 -19.30 -16.33 -3.54
CA LYS A 109 -20.57 -16.96 -3.96
C LYS A 109 -20.57 -17.55 -5.37
N GLN A 110 -19.66 -17.12 -6.26
CA GLN A 110 -19.61 -17.69 -7.62
C GLN A 110 -19.04 -19.12 -7.67
N PHE A 111 -18.46 -19.63 -6.58
CA PHE A 111 -18.00 -21.02 -6.50
C PHE A 111 -19.02 -22.01 -5.89
N GLU A 112 -20.22 -21.58 -5.50
CA GLU A 112 -21.22 -22.49 -4.88
C GLU A 112 -22.08 -23.29 -5.88
N SER A 113 -21.74 -23.31 -7.18
CA SER A 113 -22.53 -24.07 -8.17
C SER A 113 -21.89 -25.33 -8.73
N GLU A 114 -20.70 -25.73 -8.26
CA GLU A 114 -20.21 -27.10 -8.51
C GLU A 114 -20.08 -27.87 -7.19
N LYS A 115 -21.09 -28.71 -6.94
CA LYS A 115 -20.99 -29.86 -6.04
C LYS A 115 -19.83 -30.74 -6.51
N ASN A 116 -18.62 -30.48 -6.04
CA ASN A 116 -17.55 -31.45 -6.05
C ASN A 116 -16.98 -31.58 -4.65
N SER A 117 -17.36 -32.72 -4.07
CA SER A 117 -16.86 -33.32 -2.85
C SER A 117 -15.33 -33.34 -2.78
N SER A 118 -14.77 -32.60 -1.82
CA SER A 118 -13.79 -33.07 -0.81
C SER A 118 -13.02 -31.86 -0.29
N SER A 119 -13.28 -31.50 0.96
CA SER A 119 -12.47 -30.53 1.70
C SER A 119 -11.10 -31.13 1.99
N CYS A 120 -10.14 -30.91 1.11
CA CYS A 120 -8.74 -31.12 1.43
C CYS A 120 -8.00 -29.84 1.07
N TYR A 121 -7.87 -28.94 2.04
CA TYR A 121 -6.99 -27.79 1.91
C TYR A 121 -5.61 -28.30 1.52
N SER A 122 -5.00 -27.69 0.49
CA SER A 122 -3.65 -28.04 0.05
C SER A 122 -2.67 -27.99 1.25
N PRO A 123 -1.69 -28.92 1.36
CA PRO A 123 -0.71 -28.93 2.44
C PRO A 123 -0.02 -27.57 2.64
N PHE A 124 0.20 -26.83 1.55
CA PHE A 124 0.73 -25.48 1.57
C PHE A 124 -0.15 -24.51 2.37
N PHE A 125 -1.47 -24.56 2.21
CA PHE A 125 -2.42 -23.68 2.90
C PHE A 125 -2.49 -23.99 4.40
N LEU A 126 -2.40 -25.27 4.77
CA LEU A 126 -2.35 -25.69 6.17
C LEU A 126 -1.05 -25.20 6.84
N GLU A 127 0.07 -25.29 6.13
CA GLU A 127 1.37 -24.82 6.62
C GLU A 127 1.42 -23.30 6.77
N LEU A 128 0.86 -22.56 5.79
CA LEU A 128 0.75 -21.11 5.84
C LEU A 128 -0.14 -20.64 7.00
N GLN A 129 -1.29 -21.29 7.21
CA GLN A 129 -2.19 -20.97 8.32
C GLN A 129 -1.53 -21.24 9.67
N ALA A 130 -0.78 -22.34 9.80
CA ALA A 130 -0.01 -22.64 11.01
C ALA A 130 1.11 -21.61 11.26
N ALA A 131 1.81 -21.16 10.21
CA ALA A 131 2.85 -20.14 10.31
C ALA A 131 2.29 -18.78 10.75
N ILE A 132 1.14 -18.38 10.19
CA ILE A 132 0.44 -17.14 10.56
C ILE A 132 -0.03 -17.20 12.01
N ALA A 133 -0.68 -18.29 12.42
CA ALA A 133 -1.15 -18.49 13.79
C ALA A 133 0.01 -18.45 14.81
N LYS A 134 1.14 -19.09 14.49
CA LYS A 134 2.34 -19.08 15.33
C LYS A 134 2.97 -17.69 15.46
N ARG A 135 2.90 -16.86 14.42
CA ARG A 135 3.36 -15.46 14.46
C ARG A 135 2.45 -14.61 15.33
N ALA A 136 1.12 -14.72 15.17
CA ALA A 136 0.16 -13.98 15.98
C ALA A 136 0.33 -14.29 17.47
N GLN A 137 0.48 -15.58 17.83
CA GLN A 137 0.73 -16.00 19.21
C GLN A 137 2.02 -15.41 19.81
N ARG A 138 3.09 -15.28 19.02
CA ARG A 138 4.34 -14.66 19.49
C ARG A 138 4.16 -13.18 19.78
N ILE A 139 3.40 -12.47 18.96
CA ILE A 139 3.11 -11.04 19.14
C ILE A 139 2.29 -10.86 20.44
N THR A 140 1.22 -11.63 20.62
CA THR A 140 0.39 -11.57 21.84
C THR A 140 1.13 -12.04 23.10
N ALA A 141 2.06 -13.00 22.99
CA ALA A 141 2.89 -13.45 24.12
C ALA A 141 3.98 -12.42 24.50
N ASN A 142 4.48 -11.63 23.54
CA ASN A 142 5.45 -10.58 23.81
C ASN A 142 4.80 -9.37 24.50
N GLU A 143 3.55 -9.06 24.16
CA GLU A 143 2.74 -8.02 24.84
C GLU A 143 2.44 -8.39 26.30
N LYS A 144 2.16 -9.68 26.60
CA LYS A 144 1.95 -10.15 27.98
C LYS A 144 3.22 -10.17 28.85
N ARG A 145 4.42 -10.21 28.25
CA ARG A 145 5.70 -10.15 29.00
C ARG A 145 6.15 -8.73 29.35
N ILE A 146 5.60 -7.72 28.70
CA ILE A 146 5.88 -6.29 28.98
C ILE A 146 4.76 -5.70 29.86
N GLY A 147 4.11 -6.56 30.66
CA GLY A 147 3.17 -6.15 31.71
C GLY A 147 3.91 -5.47 32.85
N ILE A 148 3.94 -4.15 32.79
CA ILE A 148 4.24 -3.21 33.86
C ILE A 148 3.53 -3.66 35.14
N THR A 149 4.31 -3.94 36.19
CA THR A 149 3.80 -4.14 37.54
C THR A 149 3.19 -2.83 38.06
N PRO A 150 1.91 -2.79 38.47
CA PRO A 150 1.45 -1.72 39.33
C PRO A 150 1.99 -2.00 40.74
N SER A 151 2.85 -1.12 41.23
CA SER A 151 3.26 -1.08 42.64
C SER A 151 2.07 -0.71 43.54
N PRO A 152 2.06 -1.15 44.81
CA PRO A 152 0.92 -1.05 45.73
C PRO A 152 0.51 0.37 46.11
#